data_AF-A0A2S2QQ73-F1
#
_entry.id   AF-A0A2S2QQ73-F1
#
_cell.length_a   1.000
_cell.length_b   1.000
_cell.length_c   1.000
_cell.angle_alpha   90.00
_cell.angle_beta   90.00
_cell.angle_gamma   90.00
#
_symmetry.space_group_name_H-M   'P 1'
#
loop_
_entity.id
_entity.type
_entity.pdbx_description
1 polymer ?
#
loop_
_entity_poly.entity_id
_entity_poly.type
_entity_poly.pdbx_seq_one_letter_code
_entity_poly.pdbx_strand_id
1 'polypeptide(L)'
;MKIRASEVVQHEFTHQWFGDLVTCAWWDYLWLNEGFARYFQYFATGMVKMSWPVEEQFVIEAHQGALVYDQTPRHPITSSVKTPEEIENIFDTITYSKAASVLRMLYHVVTEKVFQPSLQDYLEKYSESVAEPTNLFSLFDSKMEDLSLSLNNYTLTVNDFMSNWTLQSGYPVLEITKNSTSNMFSVIQKRFLISGNDTEKTLWIVGLTFTTENHKNFSNTKPSVWTNKNSDLTMVQGPSDPGWYIFNIQSTGFYRVNYDNENWMALIKQLNNTPTEIHVLNRAQLISDSFNLARAGQLNYTVPLELTKYLKNENSTTPWYSAMQGFSYLLQRMPRSEKGYKKLKTYVSNLAGIIYKKLETRVASGNDELFVKSAWDTFSLWACNLENKYCTEKALEYFNKWKTGIRIPADIK
;
A
#
# COMPACT_ATOMS: atom_id res chain seq x y z
N MET A 1 14.88 7.90 13.03
CA MET A 1 14.62 9.29 13.46
C MET A 1 14.77 10.32 12.33
N LYS A 2 15.87 10.33 11.56
CA LYS A 2 16.10 11.33 10.49
C LYS A 2 15.09 11.28 9.32
N ILE A 3 14.71 10.08 8.87
CA ILE A 3 13.70 9.89 7.80
C ILE A 3 12.36 10.50 8.26
N ARG A 4 11.83 10.04 9.41
CA ARG A 4 10.61 10.57 10.02
C ARG A 4 10.62 12.09 10.23
N ALA A 5 11.74 12.66 10.69
CA ALA A 5 11.82 14.11 10.88
C ALA A 5 11.71 14.86 9.54
N SER A 6 12.33 14.34 8.48
CA SER A 6 12.24 14.94 7.13
C SER A 6 10.80 14.90 6.62
N GLU A 7 10.15 13.76 6.80
CA GLU A 7 8.75 13.55 6.43
C GLU A 7 7.78 14.47 7.19
N VAL A 8 7.92 14.58 8.51
CA VAL A 8 7.07 15.48 9.31
C VAL A 8 7.23 16.93 8.84
N VAL A 9 8.46 17.37 8.55
CA VAL A 9 8.66 18.71 8.00
C VAL A 9 7.93 18.89 6.66
N GLN A 10 7.96 17.90 5.77
CA GLN A 10 7.21 17.98 4.50
C GLN A 10 5.69 17.96 4.71
N HIS A 11 5.21 17.20 5.70
CA HIS A 11 3.80 17.18 6.09
C HIS A 11 3.32 18.58 6.52
N GLU A 12 4.01 19.19 7.48
CA GLU A 12 3.67 20.53 7.98
C GLU A 12 3.86 21.62 6.92
N PHE A 13 4.86 21.49 6.04
CA PHE A 13 5.04 22.41 4.92
C PHE A 13 3.89 22.31 3.92
N THR A 14 3.34 21.12 3.72
CA THR A 14 2.17 20.95 2.85
C THR A 14 0.96 21.69 3.41
N HIS A 15 0.79 21.71 4.74
CA HIS A 15 -0.32 22.43 5.38
C HIS A 15 -0.34 23.92 5.11
N GLN A 16 0.81 24.53 4.77
CA GLN A 16 0.85 25.95 4.36
C GLN A 16 -0.06 26.22 3.15
N TRP A 17 -0.27 25.23 2.29
CA TRP A 17 -1.22 25.30 1.16
C TRP A 17 -2.52 24.54 1.45
N PHE A 18 -2.41 23.29 1.90
CA PHE A 18 -3.55 22.40 2.16
C PHE A 18 -3.89 22.38 3.65
N GLY A 19 -4.52 23.46 4.11
CA GLY A 19 -5.01 23.62 5.46
C GLY A 19 -5.02 25.08 5.90
N ASP A 20 -3.91 25.79 5.70
CA ASP A 20 -3.76 27.20 6.08
C ASP A 20 -4.30 28.12 4.97
N LEU A 21 -3.75 28.01 3.74
CA LEU A 21 -4.19 28.85 2.60
C LEU A 21 -5.59 28.48 2.11
N VAL A 22 -5.86 27.17 1.97
CA VAL A 22 -7.18 26.64 1.65
C VAL A 22 -7.56 25.65 2.74
N THR A 23 -8.60 25.99 3.50
CA THR A 23 -9.06 25.16 4.63
C THR A 23 -10.29 24.35 4.23
N CYS A 24 -10.43 23.11 4.70
CA CYS A 24 -11.69 22.39 4.59
C CYS A 24 -12.87 23.20 5.18
N ALA A 25 -14.01 23.25 4.49
CA ALA A 25 -15.17 24.05 4.92
C ALA A 25 -15.78 23.60 6.26
N TRP A 26 -15.59 22.32 6.59
CA TRP A 26 -15.96 21.75 7.87
C TRP A 26 -15.11 20.49 8.12
N TRP A 27 -15.09 20.03 9.37
CA TRP A 27 -14.37 18.82 9.79
C TRP A 27 -14.82 17.55 9.05
N ASP A 28 -16.01 17.55 8.47
CA ASP A 28 -16.48 16.47 7.58
C ASP A 28 -15.51 16.20 6.42
N TYR A 29 -14.76 17.22 6.00
CA TYR A 29 -13.83 17.21 4.89
C TYR A 29 -12.37 17.35 5.35
N LEU A 30 -12.05 17.02 6.60
CA LEU A 30 -10.71 17.12 7.19
C LEU A 30 -9.60 16.49 6.33
N TRP A 31 -9.94 15.44 5.58
CA TRP A 31 -9.03 14.77 4.66
C TRP A 31 -8.49 15.68 3.52
N LEU A 32 -9.16 16.79 3.18
CA LEU A 32 -8.65 17.79 2.24
C LEU A 32 -7.38 18.48 2.77
N ASN A 33 -7.19 18.49 4.08
CA ASN A 33 -5.97 18.98 4.71
C ASN A 33 -5.02 17.79 4.96
N GLU A 34 -5.45 16.85 5.80
CA GLU A 34 -4.60 15.78 6.35
C GLU A 34 -4.23 14.71 5.30
N GLY A 35 -5.14 14.40 4.38
CA GLY A 35 -4.89 13.45 3.30
C GLY A 35 -3.86 13.97 2.31
N PHE A 36 -3.94 15.26 1.95
CA PHE A 36 -2.94 15.91 1.09
C PHE A 36 -1.60 16.05 1.79
N ALA A 37 -1.57 16.50 3.05
CA ALA A 37 -0.35 16.56 3.84
C ALA A 37 0.30 15.18 3.98
N ARG A 38 -0.49 14.13 4.18
CA ARG A 38 0.01 12.75 4.23
C ARG A 38 0.50 12.23 2.88
N TYR A 39 -0.09 12.63 1.75
CA TYR A 39 0.40 12.27 0.42
C TYR A 39 1.72 12.98 0.08
N PHE A 40 1.74 14.32 0.23
CA PHE A 40 2.92 15.13 -0.06
C PHE A 40 4.06 14.93 0.93
N GLN A 41 3.80 14.46 2.16
CA GLN A 41 4.83 13.96 3.08
C GLN A 41 5.80 13.01 2.37
N TYR A 42 5.30 12.06 1.58
CA TYR A 42 6.15 11.11 0.86
C TYR A 42 6.58 11.66 -0.50
N PHE A 43 5.65 12.21 -1.29
CA PHE A 43 5.93 12.72 -2.63
C PHE A 43 6.99 13.84 -2.62
N ALA A 44 6.81 14.88 -1.80
CA ALA A 44 7.75 16.00 -1.71
C ALA A 44 9.09 15.58 -1.09
N THR A 45 9.10 14.63 -0.15
CA THR A 45 10.35 14.04 0.36
C THR A 45 11.14 13.38 -0.77
N GLY A 46 10.47 12.65 -1.67
CA GLY A 46 11.10 12.03 -2.84
C GLY A 46 11.71 13.03 -3.82
N MET A 47 11.08 14.20 -3.99
CA MET A 47 11.62 15.27 -4.84
C MET A 47 12.93 15.85 -4.29
N VAL A 48 13.05 15.99 -2.96
CA VAL A 48 14.25 16.54 -2.31
C VAL A 48 15.32 15.47 -2.08
N LYS A 49 14.90 14.23 -1.80
CA LYS A 49 15.76 13.08 -1.50
C LYS A 49 15.60 11.99 -2.56
N MET A 50 16.02 12.29 -3.79
CA MET A 50 15.84 11.41 -4.96
C MET A 50 16.40 9.99 -4.81
N SER A 51 17.37 9.76 -3.92
CA SER A 51 17.92 8.41 -3.66
C SER A 51 17.07 7.58 -2.67
N TRP A 52 16.06 8.17 -2.04
CA TRP A 52 15.25 7.50 -1.04
C TRP A 52 14.05 6.79 -1.70
N PRO A 53 13.79 5.52 -1.38
CA PRO A 53 12.67 4.75 -1.95
C PRO A 53 11.33 5.14 -1.29
N VAL A 54 10.97 6.42 -1.33
CA VAL A 54 9.80 6.97 -0.61
C VAL A 54 8.47 6.39 -1.11
N GLU A 55 8.37 6.04 -2.38
CA GLU A 55 7.18 5.36 -2.93
C GLU A 55 7.03 3.95 -2.35
N GLU A 56 8.14 3.24 -2.15
CA GLU A 56 8.12 1.94 -1.48
C GLU A 56 7.71 2.09 -0.01
N GLN A 57 8.20 3.12 0.66
CA GLN A 57 7.80 3.43 2.03
C GLN A 57 6.33 3.81 2.14
N PHE A 58 5.81 4.64 1.23
CA PHE A 58 4.39 5.00 1.16
C PHE A 58 3.52 3.75 1.06
N VAL A 59 3.87 2.82 0.18
CA VAL A 59 3.09 1.59 -0.01
C VAL A 59 3.06 0.74 1.26
N ILE A 60 4.17 0.63 1.99
CA ILE A 60 4.24 -0.17 3.21
C ILE A 60 3.56 0.50 4.40
N GLU A 61 3.83 1.79 4.62
CA GLU A 61 3.44 2.50 5.84
C GLU A 61 2.05 3.13 5.75
N ALA A 62 1.72 3.77 4.63
CA ALA A 62 0.42 4.43 4.45
C ALA A 62 -0.58 3.47 3.78
N HIS A 63 -0.26 2.96 2.60
CA HIS A 63 -1.23 2.21 1.78
C HIS A 63 -1.63 0.87 2.40
N GLN A 64 -0.67 -0.02 2.66
CA GLN A 64 -0.95 -1.32 3.27
C GLN A 64 -1.48 -1.15 4.71
N GLY A 65 -0.95 -0.17 5.45
CA GLY A 65 -1.47 0.19 6.79
C GLY A 65 -2.95 0.57 6.77
N ALA A 66 -3.36 1.42 5.83
CA ALA A 66 -4.76 1.80 5.65
C ALA A 66 -5.65 0.63 5.21
N LEU A 67 -5.19 -0.23 4.30
CA LEU A 67 -5.93 -1.45 3.95
C LEU A 67 -6.12 -2.37 5.17
N VAL A 68 -5.12 -2.49 6.05
CA VAL A 68 -5.24 -3.28 7.29
C VAL A 68 -6.15 -2.62 8.31
N TYR A 69 -6.22 -1.29 8.35
CA TYR A 69 -7.08 -0.55 9.28
C TYR A 69 -8.56 -0.57 8.85
N ASP A 70 -8.82 -0.49 7.54
CA ASP A 70 -10.16 -0.37 6.93
C ASP A 70 -10.79 -1.72 6.52
N GLN A 71 -10.19 -2.84 6.94
CA GLN A 71 -10.74 -4.20 6.71
C GLN A 71 -11.86 -4.60 7.69
N THR A 72 -12.20 -3.71 8.63
CA THR A 72 -13.38 -3.79 9.50
C THR A 72 -14.24 -2.56 9.22
N PRO A 73 -15.57 -2.57 9.45
CA PRO A 73 -16.39 -1.38 9.23
C PRO A 73 -15.83 -0.14 9.95
N ARG A 74 -15.58 0.94 9.20
CA ARG A 74 -15.12 2.26 9.66
C ARG A 74 -16.01 3.37 9.08
N HIS A 75 -15.68 4.64 9.30
CA HIS A 75 -16.32 5.74 8.60
C HIS A 75 -15.79 5.89 7.15
N PRO A 76 -16.56 6.51 6.23
CA PRO A 76 -16.06 7.00 4.94
C PRO A 76 -14.99 8.09 5.11
N ILE A 77 -14.22 8.40 4.05
CA ILE A 77 -13.20 9.47 4.09
C ILE A 77 -13.83 10.84 4.37
N THR A 78 -14.97 11.11 3.74
CA THR A 78 -15.83 12.25 4.09
C THR A 78 -16.88 11.77 5.08
N SER A 79 -16.75 12.18 6.34
CA SER A 79 -17.55 11.63 7.45
C SER A 79 -18.27 12.74 8.19
N SER A 80 -19.59 12.62 8.37
CA SER A 80 -20.35 13.66 9.06
C SER A 80 -20.06 13.67 10.57
N VAL A 81 -19.56 14.79 11.07
CA VAL A 81 -19.18 15.00 12.48
C VAL A 81 -19.74 16.32 13.02
N LYS A 82 -20.13 16.31 14.30
CA LYS A 82 -20.80 17.46 14.96
C LYS A 82 -20.21 17.79 16.32
N THR A 83 -19.85 16.79 17.12
CA THR A 83 -19.32 17.01 18.48
C THR A 83 -17.79 17.06 18.47
N PRO A 84 -17.15 17.71 19.46
CA PRO A 84 -15.69 17.69 19.59
C PRO A 84 -15.10 16.28 19.64
N GLU A 85 -15.79 15.34 20.29
CA GLU A 85 -15.37 13.93 20.36
C GLU A 85 -15.46 13.25 18.98
N GLU A 86 -16.54 13.49 18.23
CA GLU A 86 -16.66 12.98 16.85
C GLU A 86 -15.56 13.57 15.94
N ILE A 87 -15.25 14.85 16.10
CA ILE A 87 -14.18 15.52 15.36
C ILE A 87 -12.82 14.91 15.72
N GLU A 88 -12.51 14.72 17.01
CA GLU A 88 -11.25 14.10 17.44
C GLU A 88 -11.11 12.66 16.91
N ASN A 89 -12.21 11.90 16.91
CA ASN A 89 -12.21 10.50 16.47
C ASN A 89 -11.93 10.31 14.98
N ILE A 90 -12.15 11.32 14.14
CA ILE A 90 -11.83 11.22 12.70
C ILE A 90 -10.38 11.61 12.38
N PHE A 91 -9.56 12.05 13.35
CA PHE A 91 -8.11 12.17 13.16
C PHE A 91 -7.43 10.79 13.20
N ASP A 92 -7.82 9.92 12.27
CA ASP A 92 -7.43 8.51 12.27
C ASP A 92 -6.82 8.04 10.94
N THR A 93 -6.55 6.74 10.81
CA THR A 93 -5.89 6.19 9.62
C THR A 93 -6.71 6.37 8.33
N ILE A 94 -8.04 6.54 8.40
CA ILE A 94 -8.90 6.80 7.25
C ILE A 94 -8.61 8.20 6.69
N THR A 95 -8.65 9.21 7.56
CA THR A 95 -8.44 10.62 7.18
C THR A 95 -7.04 10.89 6.66
N TYR A 96 -6.02 10.22 7.23
CA TYR A 96 -4.64 10.37 6.80
C TYR A 96 -4.27 9.40 5.66
N SER A 97 -4.12 8.11 5.98
CA SER A 97 -3.44 7.15 5.10
C SER A 97 -4.35 6.61 3.99
N LYS A 98 -5.65 6.40 4.25
CA LYS A 98 -6.59 6.00 3.19
C LYS A 98 -6.81 7.16 2.22
N ALA A 99 -7.06 8.37 2.72
CA ALA A 99 -7.19 9.56 1.87
C ALA A 99 -5.95 9.79 1.00
N ALA A 100 -4.74 9.75 1.58
CA ALA A 100 -3.49 9.86 0.82
C ALA A 100 -3.35 8.76 -0.24
N SER A 101 -3.80 7.54 0.05
CA SER A 101 -3.77 6.43 -0.91
C SER A 101 -4.76 6.62 -2.06
N VAL A 102 -5.94 7.17 -1.79
CA VAL A 102 -6.93 7.53 -2.82
C VAL A 102 -6.45 8.72 -3.66
N LEU A 103 -5.76 9.70 -3.06
CA LEU A 103 -5.10 10.79 -3.79
C LEU A 103 -3.96 10.28 -4.69
N ARG A 104 -3.12 9.35 -4.20
CA ARG A 104 -2.12 8.68 -5.03
C ARG A 104 -2.78 7.92 -6.19
N MET A 105 -3.88 7.22 -5.93
CA MET A 105 -4.65 6.53 -6.98
C MET A 105 -5.17 7.54 -8.02
N LEU A 106 -5.72 8.68 -7.59
CA LEU A 106 -6.15 9.76 -8.48
C LEU A 106 -4.99 10.27 -9.34
N TYR A 107 -3.81 10.50 -8.75
CA TYR A 107 -2.60 10.92 -9.49
C TYR A 107 -2.29 9.96 -10.64
N HIS A 108 -2.35 8.64 -10.44
CA HIS A 108 -2.12 7.67 -11.51
C HIS A 108 -3.25 7.60 -12.54
N VAL A 109 -4.50 7.90 -12.14
CA VAL A 109 -5.65 7.97 -13.05
C VAL A 109 -5.53 9.15 -14.02
N VAL A 110 -5.28 10.35 -13.49
CA VAL A 110 -5.30 11.58 -14.30
C VAL A 110 -3.92 11.96 -14.83
N THR A 111 -2.85 11.38 -14.27
CA THR A 111 -1.43 11.68 -14.53
C THR A 111 -0.99 13.07 -14.07
N GLU A 112 0.31 13.27 -13.92
CA GLU A 112 0.91 14.55 -13.50
C GLU A 112 0.43 15.76 -14.32
N LYS A 113 0.27 15.56 -15.64
CA LYS A 113 -0.18 16.59 -16.60
C LYS A 113 -1.50 17.24 -16.20
N VAL A 114 -2.37 16.51 -15.51
CA VAL A 114 -3.67 17.01 -15.03
C VAL A 114 -3.58 17.29 -13.53
N PHE A 115 -2.96 16.41 -12.76
CA PHE A 115 -2.93 16.48 -11.30
C PHE A 115 -2.32 17.78 -10.80
N GLN A 116 -1.11 18.13 -11.26
CA GLN A 116 -0.43 19.32 -10.77
C GLN A 116 -1.16 20.62 -11.15
N PRO A 117 -1.54 20.86 -12.42
CA PRO A 117 -2.28 22.08 -12.77
C PRO A 117 -3.64 22.18 -12.09
N SER A 118 -4.35 21.07 -11.86
CA SER A 118 -5.65 21.11 -11.16
C SER A 118 -5.50 21.53 -9.70
N LEU A 119 -4.41 21.13 -9.04
CA LEU A 119 -4.10 21.58 -7.68
C LEU A 119 -3.65 23.04 -7.65
N GLN A 120 -2.94 23.52 -8.67
CA GLN A 120 -2.60 24.94 -8.81
C GLN A 120 -3.88 25.78 -8.95
N ASP A 121 -4.76 25.40 -9.87
CA ASP A 121 -6.06 26.06 -10.06
C ASP A 121 -6.90 26.03 -8.75
N TYR A 122 -6.83 24.95 -7.98
CA TYR A 122 -7.50 24.82 -6.69
C TYR A 122 -6.97 25.80 -5.65
N LEU A 123 -5.64 25.85 -5.48
CA LEU A 123 -5.00 26.74 -4.52
C LEU A 123 -5.18 28.21 -4.89
N GLU A 124 -5.15 28.55 -6.19
CA GLU A 124 -5.39 29.91 -6.67
C GLU A 124 -6.85 30.34 -6.48
N LYS A 125 -7.81 29.47 -6.84
CA LYS A 125 -9.24 29.80 -6.81
C LYS A 125 -9.79 29.91 -5.39
N TYR A 126 -9.32 29.07 -4.47
CA TYR A 126 -9.83 29.02 -3.08
C TYR A 126 -8.84 29.60 -2.06
N SER A 127 -7.85 30.36 -2.53
CA SER A 127 -6.90 31.07 -1.68
C SER A 127 -7.60 31.92 -0.61
N GLU A 128 -7.15 31.82 0.64
CA GLU A 128 -7.70 32.51 1.81
C GLU A 128 -9.19 32.21 2.06
N SER A 129 -9.65 31.04 1.62
CA SER A 129 -11.04 30.62 1.68
C SER A 129 -11.16 29.16 2.11
N VAL A 130 -12.41 28.71 2.25
CA VAL A 130 -12.75 27.33 2.50
C VAL A 130 -13.10 26.57 1.21
N ALA A 131 -12.98 25.24 1.25
CA ALA A 131 -13.37 24.35 0.16
C ALA A 131 -14.04 23.05 0.63
N GLU A 132 -14.93 22.53 -0.22
CA GLU A 132 -15.54 21.21 -0.13
C GLU A 132 -14.96 20.25 -1.20
N PRO A 133 -15.14 18.91 -1.08
CA PRO A 133 -14.62 17.95 -2.06
C PRO A 133 -15.03 18.23 -3.51
N THR A 134 -16.28 18.66 -3.75
CA THR A 134 -16.80 18.97 -5.09
C THR A 134 -16.10 20.18 -5.72
N ASN A 135 -15.64 21.14 -4.91
CA ASN A 135 -14.83 22.27 -5.35
C ASN A 135 -13.49 21.82 -5.95
N LEU A 136 -12.88 20.80 -5.35
CA LEU A 136 -11.65 20.18 -5.84
C LEU A 136 -11.93 19.35 -7.11
N PHE A 137 -12.90 18.45 -7.06
CA PHE A 137 -13.14 17.50 -8.17
C PHE A 137 -13.55 18.19 -9.46
N SER A 138 -14.36 19.25 -9.38
CA SER A 138 -14.76 20.04 -10.55
C SER A 138 -13.58 20.69 -11.27
N LEU A 139 -12.51 21.09 -10.56
CA LEU A 139 -11.31 21.65 -11.19
C LEU A 139 -10.50 20.59 -11.93
N PHE A 140 -10.46 19.36 -11.42
CA PHE A 140 -9.89 18.24 -12.17
C PHE A 140 -10.70 17.94 -13.44
N ASP A 141 -12.03 17.95 -13.36
CA ASP A 141 -12.90 17.76 -14.52
C ASP A 141 -12.70 18.86 -15.57
N SER A 142 -12.68 20.14 -15.15
CA SER A 142 -12.38 21.26 -16.05
C SER A 142 -10.99 21.13 -16.69
N LYS A 143 -9.96 20.73 -15.92
CA LYS A 143 -8.61 20.56 -16.48
C LYS A 143 -8.54 19.41 -17.50
N MET A 144 -9.26 18.33 -17.26
CA MET A 144 -9.37 17.22 -18.22
C MET A 144 -10.04 17.68 -19.51
N GLU A 145 -11.12 18.47 -19.41
CA GLU A 145 -11.82 19.05 -20.56
C GLU A 145 -10.93 20.01 -21.36
N ASP A 146 -10.25 20.95 -20.69
CA ASP A 146 -9.29 21.90 -21.30
C ASP A 146 -8.22 21.17 -22.14
N LEU A 147 -7.77 20.01 -21.65
CA LEU A 147 -6.73 19.21 -22.28
C LEU A 147 -7.28 18.16 -23.27
N SER A 148 -8.60 18.12 -23.50
CA SER A 148 -9.28 17.11 -24.31
C SER A 148 -8.95 15.67 -23.89
N LEU A 149 -8.82 15.46 -22.57
CA LEU A 149 -8.62 14.17 -21.94
C LEU A 149 -9.93 13.68 -21.34
N SER A 150 -10.09 12.36 -21.22
CA SER A 150 -11.28 11.77 -20.59
C SER A 150 -10.95 10.50 -19.82
N LEU A 151 -11.83 10.16 -18.87
CA LEU A 151 -11.86 8.86 -18.22
C LEU A 151 -12.93 8.00 -18.87
N ASN A 152 -12.60 6.71 -19.06
CA ASN A 152 -13.52 5.70 -19.60
C ASN A 152 -14.31 6.17 -20.85
N ASN A 153 -13.62 6.73 -21.84
CA ASN A 153 -14.22 7.27 -23.08
C ASN A 153 -15.35 8.27 -22.81
N TYR A 154 -15.09 9.28 -21.98
CA TYR A 154 -16.02 10.37 -21.61
C TYR A 154 -17.25 9.95 -20.79
N THR A 155 -17.31 8.71 -20.31
CA THR A 155 -18.46 8.23 -19.50
C THR A 155 -18.26 8.39 -18.00
N LEU A 156 -17.08 8.85 -17.56
CA LEU A 156 -16.71 8.98 -16.16
C LEU A 156 -16.05 10.34 -15.91
N THR A 157 -16.53 11.06 -14.90
CA THR A 157 -15.88 12.27 -14.38
C THR A 157 -14.98 11.93 -13.19
N VAL A 158 -14.00 12.80 -12.91
CA VAL A 158 -13.21 12.75 -11.68
C VAL A 158 -14.12 12.92 -10.47
N ASN A 159 -15.15 13.77 -10.55
CA ASN A 159 -16.15 13.89 -9.49
C ASN A 159 -16.87 12.57 -9.20
N ASP A 160 -17.34 11.85 -10.22
CA ASP A 160 -18.00 10.53 -10.04
C ASP A 160 -17.05 9.51 -9.42
N PHE A 161 -15.82 9.45 -9.92
CA PHE A 161 -14.79 8.54 -9.42
C PHE A 161 -14.45 8.84 -7.97
N MET A 162 -14.05 10.07 -7.65
CA MET A 162 -13.61 10.44 -6.31
C MET A 162 -14.74 10.44 -5.29
N SER A 163 -15.96 10.84 -5.67
CA SER A 163 -17.12 10.75 -4.78
C SER A 163 -17.41 9.30 -4.39
N ASN A 164 -17.29 8.37 -5.33
CA ASN A 164 -17.46 6.94 -5.04
C ASN A 164 -16.40 6.36 -4.10
N TRP A 165 -15.19 6.93 -4.05
CA TRP A 165 -14.15 6.50 -3.09
C TRP A 165 -14.22 7.22 -1.75
N THR A 166 -14.70 8.46 -1.72
CA THR A 166 -14.66 9.31 -0.52
C THR A 166 -15.91 9.22 0.34
N LEU A 167 -17.08 8.94 -0.25
CA LEU A 167 -18.36 8.95 0.45
C LEU A 167 -18.79 7.60 1.03
N GLN A 168 -18.05 6.52 0.75
CA GLN A 168 -18.37 5.18 1.26
C GLN A 168 -17.22 4.56 2.05
N SER A 169 -17.58 3.74 3.03
CA SER A 169 -16.65 3.06 3.94
C SER A 169 -16.05 1.79 3.34
N GLY A 170 -14.84 1.41 3.75
CA GLY A 170 -14.16 0.22 3.26
C GLY A 170 -13.53 0.38 1.87
N TYR A 171 -13.13 -0.76 1.30
CA TYR A 171 -12.52 -0.87 -0.01
C TYR A 171 -12.83 -2.26 -0.63
N PRO A 172 -12.68 -2.43 -1.96
CA PRO A 172 -12.97 -3.71 -2.59
C PRO A 172 -11.79 -4.69 -2.55
N VAL A 173 -12.11 -5.97 -2.57
CA VAL A 173 -11.24 -7.03 -3.11
C VAL A 173 -11.76 -7.41 -4.49
N LEU A 174 -10.84 -7.57 -5.44
CA LEU A 174 -11.15 -8.05 -6.79
C LEU A 174 -10.76 -9.52 -6.90
N GLU A 175 -11.72 -10.37 -7.22
CA GLU A 175 -11.50 -11.77 -7.60
C GLU A 175 -11.31 -11.85 -9.12
N ILE A 176 -10.11 -12.25 -9.53
CA ILE A 176 -9.75 -12.34 -10.94
C ILE A 176 -9.65 -13.81 -11.34
N THR A 177 -10.34 -14.16 -12.41
CA THR A 177 -10.18 -15.46 -13.08
C THR A 177 -10.01 -15.25 -14.57
N LYS A 178 -9.26 -16.11 -15.24
CA LYS A 178 -9.07 -16.09 -16.69
C LYS A 178 -9.89 -17.21 -17.34
N ASN A 179 -10.71 -16.85 -18.31
CA ASN A 179 -11.39 -17.82 -19.17
C ASN A 179 -10.53 -18.08 -20.43
N SER A 180 -9.98 -19.29 -20.54
CA SER A 180 -9.07 -19.68 -21.63
C SER A 180 -9.75 -19.77 -23.00
N THR A 181 -11.06 -20.01 -23.08
CA THR A 181 -11.78 -20.14 -24.36
C THR A 181 -12.10 -18.79 -24.97
N SER A 182 -12.55 -17.84 -24.15
CA SER A 182 -12.95 -16.49 -24.60
C SER A 182 -11.81 -15.49 -24.56
N ASN A 183 -10.67 -15.84 -23.96
CA ASN A 183 -9.56 -14.94 -23.68
C ASN A 183 -9.97 -13.72 -22.83
N MET A 184 -11.00 -13.83 -22.00
CA MET A 184 -11.45 -12.76 -21.11
C MET A 184 -11.03 -13.02 -19.67
N PHE A 185 -10.59 -11.98 -18.97
CA PHE A 185 -10.56 -11.97 -17.51
C PHE A 185 -11.96 -11.62 -16.99
N SER A 186 -12.43 -12.40 -16.04
CA SER A 186 -13.59 -12.09 -15.21
C SER A 186 -13.10 -11.42 -13.94
N VAL A 187 -13.50 -10.17 -13.72
CA VAL A 187 -13.17 -9.36 -12.54
C VAL A 187 -14.43 -9.18 -11.72
N ILE A 188 -14.50 -9.85 -10.57
CA ILE A 188 -15.64 -9.73 -9.64
C ILE A 188 -15.19 -8.92 -8.44
N GLN A 189 -15.87 -7.81 -8.15
CA GLN A 189 -15.59 -7.00 -6.97
C GLN A 189 -16.56 -7.29 -5.83
N LYS A 190 -16.04 -7.22 -4.60
CA LYS A 190 -16.82 -7.24 -3.36
C LYS A 190 -16.09 -6.42 -2.30
N ARG A 191 -16.81 -5.88 -1.31
CA ARG A 191 -16.17 -5.23 -0.15
C ARG A 191 -15.27 -6.23 0.57
N PHE A 192 -14.02 -5.83 0.85
CA PHE A 192 -13.13 -6.65 1.67
C PHE A 192 -13.46 -6.44 3.15
N LEU A 193 -13.80 -7.53 3.83
CA LEU A 193 -13.96 -7.58 5.28
C LEU A 193 -13.13 -8.74 5.82
N ILE A 194 -12.41 -8.50 6.92
CA ILE A 194 -11.61 -9.54 7.57
C ILE A 194 -12.49 -10.58 8.27
N SER A 195 -13.71 -10.20 8.62
CA SER A 195 -14.74 -11.03 9.23
C SER A 195 -16.10 -10.37 9.07
N GLY A 196 -17.17 -11.18 9.06
CA GLY A 196 -18.54 -10.70 8.89
C GLY A 196 -18.96 -10.62 7.42
N ASN A 197 -20.23 -10.26 7.21
CA ASN A 197 -20.83 -10.14 5.89
C ASN A 197 -21.00 -8.68 5.51
N ASP A 198 -20.86 -8.38 4.22
CA ASP A 198 -21.18 -7.06 3.68
C ASP A 198 -22.70 -6.89 3.61
N THR A 199 -23.24 -6.03 4.45
CA THR A 199 -24.66 -5.69 4.51
C THR A 199 -25.05 -4.56 3.56
N GLU A 200 -24.08 -3.76 3.11
CA GLU A 200 -24.33 -2.54 2.33
C GLU A 200 -24.21 -2.78 0.81
N LYS A 201 -23.54 -3.87 0.40
CA LYS A 201 -23.30 -4.24 -1.02
C LYS A 201 -22.72 -3.08 -1.83
N THR A 202 -21.81 -2.33 -1.22
CA THR A 202 -21.14 -1.19 -1.84
C THR A 202 -20.23 -1.67 -2.97
N LEU A 203 -20.30 -1.00 -4.12
CA LEU A 203 -19.42 -1.24 -5.26
C LEU A 203 -18.59 0.01 -5.55
N TRP A 204 -17.41 -0.21 -6.11
CA TRP A 204 -16.46 0.85 -6.45
C TRP A 204 -16.26 0.94 -7.96
N ILE A 205 -15.99 2.16 -8.42
CA ILE A 205 -15.45 2.48 -9.74
C ILE A 205 -13.94 2.34 -9.62
N VAL A 206 -13.43 1.18 -10.02
CA VAL A 206 -12.01 0.84 -9.92
C VAL A 206 -11.37 0.94 -11.30
N GLY A 207 -10.34 1.77 -11.41
CA GLY A 207 -9.47 1.79 -12.57
C GLY A 207 -8.51 0.60 -12.54
N LEU A 208 -8.66 -0.32 -13.49
CA LEU A 208 -7.87 -1.55 -13.57
C LEU A 208 -6.59 -1.34 -14.37
N THR A 209 -5.49 -1.81 -13.78
CA THR A 209 -4.20 -2.02 -14.44
C THR A 209 -3.82 -3.48 -14.29
N PHE A 210 -3.23 -4.08 -15.33
CA PHE A 210 -2.75 -5.45 -15.27
C PHE A 210 -1.57 -5.68 -16.21
N THR A 211 -0.78 -6.69 -15.89
CA THR A 211 0.29 -7.20 -16.73
C THR A 211 0.34 -8.73 -16.67
N THR A 212 0.98 -9.35 -17.64
CA THR A 212 1.07 -10.81 -17.74
C THR A 212 2.52 -11.23 -18.01
N GLU A 213 2.84 -12.50 -17.77
CA GLU A 213 4.18 -13.07 -17.94
C GLU A 213 4.77 -12.81 -19.34
N ASN A 214 3.93 -12.98 -20.37
CA ASN A 214 4.34 -12.84 -21.76
C ASN A 214 4.30 -11.40 -22.29
N HIS A 215 3.67 -10.46 -21.57
CA HIS A 215 3.54 -9.05 -21.94
C HIS A 215 3.79 -8.13 -20.74
N LYS A 216 4.96 -8.31 -20.10
CA LYS A 216 5.35 -7.59 -18.89
C LYS A 216 5.48 -6.09 -19.13
N ASN A 217 4.74 -5.30 -18.38
CA ASN A 217 4.88 -3.86 -18.29
C ASN A 217 4.40 -3.39 -16.91
N PHE A 218 5.31 -3.33 -15.96
CA PHE A 218 5.03 -2.80 -14.62
C PHE A 218 5.15 -1.27 -14.55
N SER A 219 5.52 -0.59 -15.64
CA SER A 219 5.70 0.86 -15.67
C SER A 219 4.40 1.59 -16.04
N ASN A 220 3.51 0.95 -16.80
CA ASN A 220 2.21 1.52 -17.14
C ASN A 220 1.22 1.39 -15.96
N THR A 221 1.13 2.44 -15.17
CA THR A 221 0.24 2.54 -14.01
C THR A 221 -1.08 3.25 -14.30
N LYS A 222 -1.27 3.77 -15.53
CA LYS A 222 -2.51 4.45 -15.91
C LYS A 222 -3.61 3.42 -16.22
N PRO A 223 -4.77 3.45 -15.54
CA PRO A 223 -5.86 2.56 -15.85
C PRO A 223 -6.41 2.74 -17.27
N SER A 224 -6.76 1.64 -17.91
CA SER A 224 -7.39 1.63 -19.24
C SER A 224 -8.77 0.97 -19.26
N VAL A 225 -9.12 0.23 -18.21
CA VAL A 225 -10.41 -0.47 -18.07
C VAL A 225 -10.98 -0.16 -16.70
N TRP A 226 -12.30 -0.09 -16.58
CA TRP A 226 -12.99 0.38 -15.39
C TRP A 226 -14.06 -0.62 -14.96
N THR A 227 -14.17 -0.86 -13.65
CA THR A 227 -15.32 -1.56 -13.08
C THR A 227 -16.53 -0.64 -12.97
N ASN A 228 -17.72 -1.23 -12.76
CA ASN A 228 -18.96 -0.49 -12.63
C ASN A 228 -19.41 -0.43 -11.16
N LYS A 229 -20.06 0.68 -10.74
CA LYS A 229 -20.73 0.79 -9.44
C LYS A 229 -22.09 0.07 -9.36
N ASN A 230 -22.62 -0.39 -10.49
CA ASN A 230 -23.94 -1.04 -10.60
C ASN A 230 -23.85 -2.55 -10.87
N SER A 231 -22.67 -3.06 -11.16
CA SER A 231 -22.45 -4.49 -11.42
C SER A 231 -21.12 -4.91 -10.81
N ASP A 232 -21.14 -6.02 -10.08
CA ASP A 232 -19.98 -6.64 -9.45
C ASP A 232 -19.03 -7.28 -10.47
N LEU A 233 -19.54 -7.76 -11.59
CA LEU A 233 -18.78 -8.39 -12.67
C LEU A 233 -18.35 -7.38 -13.75
N THR A 234 -17.07 -7.43 -14.11
CA THR A 234 -16.50 -6.74 -15.26
C THR A 234 -15.68 -7.71 -16.10
N MET A 235 -15.95 -7.75 -17.40
CA MET A 235 -15.21 -8.58 -18.35
C MET A 235 -14.11 -7.77 -19.03
N VAL A 236 -12.86 -8.21 -18.92
CA VAL A 236 -11.68 -7.50 -19.42
C VAL A 236 -10.98 -8.36 -20.47
N GLN A 237 -10.71 -7.80 -21.64
CA GLN A 237 -9.95 -8.51 -22.67
C GLN A 237 -8.52 -8.81 -22.16
N GLY A 238 -8.10 -10.07 -22.27
CA GLY A 238 -6.72 -10.47 -21.98
C GLY A 238 -6.06 -11.18 -23.15
N PRO A 239 -4.74 -11.41 -23.08
CA PRO A 239 -4.02 -12.20 -24.09
C PRO A 239 -4.46 -13.68 -24.02
N SER A 240 -4.26 -14.41 -25.11
CA SER A 240 -4.62 -15.84 -25.20
C SER A 240 -3.73 -16.75 -24.36
N ASP A 241 -2.45 -16.39 -24.26
CA ASP A 241 -1.48 -17.06 -23.41
C ASP A 241 -0.86 -16.05 -22.44
N PRO A 242 -1.52 -15.77 -21.30
CA PRO A 242 -1.01 -14.79 -20.35
C PRO A 242 0.22 -15.29 -19.58
N GLY A 243 0.41 -16.61 -19.45
CA GLY A 243 1.17 -17.17 -18.33
C GLY A 243 0.56 -16.75 -17.00
N TRP A 244 1.37 -16.39 -16.01
CA TRP A 244 0.85 -15.70 -14.82
C TRP A 244 0.38 -14.27 -15.16
N TYR A 245 -0.55 -13.75 -14.36
CA TYR A 245 -1.05 -12.37 -14.50
C TYR A 245 -1.17 -11.68 -13.14
N ILE A 246 -0.92 -10.36 -13.14
CA ILE A 246 -0.98 -9.51 -11.95
C ILE A 246 -1.82 -8.27 -12.27
N PHE A 247 -2.79 -7.99 -11.41
CA PHE A 247 -3.58 -6.76 -11.42
C PHE A 247 -3.08 -5.79 -10.34
N ASN A 248 -3.43 -4.50 -10.48
CA ASN A 248 -3.00 -3.40 -9.61
C ASN A 248 -1.49 -3.16 -9.72
N ILE A 249 -1.02 -2.77 -10.91
CA ILE A 249 0.39 -2.48 -11.16
C ILE A 249 0.89 -1.45 -10.15
N GLN A 250 1.99 -1.79 -9.48
CA GLN A 250 2.63 -1.01 -8.42
C GLN A 250 1.74 -0.67 -7.19
N SER A 251 0.67 -1.45 -6.95
CA SER A 251 -0.29 -1.19 -5.86
C SER A 251 -0.79 0.26 -5.87
N THR A 252 -1.13 0.76 -7.06
CA THR A 252 -1.57 2.15 -7.28
C THR A 252 -3.03 2.35 -6.88
N GLY A 253 -3.87 1.34 -7.08
CA GLY A 253 -5.25 1.35 -6.64
C GLY A 253 -5.43 0.88 -5.19
N PHE A 254 -6.37 1.51 -4.48
CA PHE A 254 -6.69 1.18 -3.09
C PHE A 254 -7.64 -0.03 -2.97
N TYR A 255 -7.15 -1.20 -3.38
CA TYR A 255 -7.90 -2.45 -3.36
C TYR A 255 -6.98 -3.66 -3.29
N ARG A 256 -7.52 -4.79 -2.82
CA ARG A 256 -6.81 -6.08 -2.81
C ARG A 256 -7.16 -6.92 -4.02
N VAL A 257 -6.27 -7.83 -4.40
CA VAL A 257 -6.51 -8.75 -5.51
C VAL A 257 -6.39 -10.20 -5.03
N ASN A 258 -7.40 -11.01 -5.36
CA ASN A 258 -7.36 -12.46 -5.22
C ASN A 258 -7.41 -13.11 -6.60
N TYR A 259 -6.70 -14.22 -6.73
CA TYR A 259 -6.63 -14.99 -7.96
C TYR A 259 -7.11 -16.43 -7.72
N ASP A 260 -7.43 -17.14 -8.80
CA ASP A 260 -7.56 -18.58 -8.74
C ASP A 260 -6.23 -19.26 -8.32
N ASN A 261 -6.34 -20.51 -7.84
CA ASN A 261 -5.18 -21.23 -7.31
C ASN A 261 -4.11 -21.50 -8.38
N GLU A 262 -4.49 -21.65 -9.65
CA GLU A 262 -3.54 -21.88 -10.74
C GLU A 262 -2.62 -20.67 -10.92
N ASN A 263 -3.19 -19.47 -11.00
CA ASN A 263 -2.41 -18.24 -11.10
C ASN A 263 -1.57 -17.98 -9.83
N TRP A 264 -2.10 -18.24 -8.63
CA TRP A 264 -1.30 -18.15 -7.39
C TRP A 264 -0.07 -19.07 -7.43
N MET A 265 -0.21 -20.32 -7.88
CA MET A 265 0.91 -21.24 -7.99
C MET A 265 1.90 -20.84 -9.09
N ALA A 266 1.42 -20.30 -10.22
CA ALA A 266 2.27 -19.76 -11.28
C ALA A 266 3.11 -18.57 -10.79
N LEU A 267 2.51 -17.65 -10.03
CA LEU A 267 3.20 -16.52 -9.39
C LEU A 267 4.24 -17.00 -8.36
N ILE A 268 3.91 -17.99 -7.53
CA ILE A 268 4.86 -18.59 -6.57
C ILE A 268 6.05 -19.22 -7.30
N LYS A 269 5.81 -19.91 -8.43
CA LYS A 269 6.87 -20.46 -9.27
C LYS A 269 7.77 -19.36 -9.84
N GLN A 270 7.18 -18.28 -10.39
CA GLN A 270 7.93 -17.12 -10.90
C GLN A 270 8.81 -16.50 -9.81
N LEU A 271 8.25 -16.25 -8.62
CA LEU A 271 8.97 -15.64 -7.51
C LEU A 271 10.13 -16.50 -7.00
N ASN A 272 9.98 -17.83 -7.00
CA ASN A 272 11.07 -18.74 -6.60
C ASN A 272 12.21 -18.77 -7.63
N ASN A 273 11.87 -18.68 -8.94
CA ASN A 273 12.84 -18.77 -10.02
C ASN A 273 13.55 -17.44 -10.28
N THR A 274 12.78 -16.38 -10.54
CA THR A 274 13.29 -15.07 -10.94
C THR A 274 12.41 -13.96 -10.37
N PRO A 275 12.54 -13.65 -9.06
CA PRO A 275 11.66 -12.69 -8.40
C PRO A 275 11.77 -11.28 -8.99
N THR A 276 12.92 -10.89 -9.54
CA THR A 276 13.16 -9.57 -10.12
C THR A 276 12.32 -9.26 -11.36
N GLU A 277 11.69 -10.26 -11.99
CA GLU A 277 10.76 -10.07 -13.11
C GLU A 277 9.42 -9.44 -12.70
N ILE A 278 9.06 -9.51 -11.41
CA ILE A 278 7.87 -8.86 -10.85
C ILE A 278 8.33 -7.61 -10.09
N HIS A 279 7.68 -6.47 -10.34
CA HIS A 279 8.03 -5.21 -9.68
C HIS A 279 7.98 -5.31 -8.15
N VAL A 280 8.90 -4.64 -7.46
CA VAL A 280 9.07 -4.74 -5.99
C VAL A 280 7.78 -4.46 -5.21
N LEU A 281 7.02 -3.44 -5.62
CA LEU A 281 5.72 -3.10 -5.03
C LEU A 281 4.66 -4.18 -5.25
N ASN A 282 4.64 -4.84 -6.40
CA ASN A 282 3.73 -5.96 -6.65
C ASN A 282 4.14 -7.20 -5.87
N ARG A 283 5.44 -7.45 -5.65
CA ARG A 283 5.90 -8.53 -4.75
C ARG A 283 5.44 -8.29 -3.31
N ALA A 284 5.53 -7.05 -2.84
CA ALA A 284 5.01 -6.63 -1.53
C ALA A 284 3.48 -6.76 -1.45
N GLN A 285 2.77 -6.34 -2.50
CA GLN A 285 1.32 -6.50 -2.62
C GLN A 285 0.89 -7.96 -2.56
N LEU A 286 1.52 -8.86 -3.34
CA LEU A 286 1.20 -10.29 -3.35
C LEU A 286 1.34 -10.93 -1.96
N ILE A 287 2.38 -10.53 -1.21
CA ILE A 287 2.54 -10.96 0.19
C ILE A 287 1.41 -10.39 1.06
N SER A 288 1.18 -9.08 1.02
CA SER A 288 0.15 -8.42 1.85
C SER A 288 -1.25 -8.99 1.57
N ASP A 289 -1.62 -9.12 0.30
CA ASP A 289 -2.92 -9.64 -0.12
C ASP A 289 -3.07 -11.09 0.29
N SER A 290 -2.11 -11.97 0.00
CA SER A 290 -2.23 -13.39 0.34
C SER A 290 -2.40 -13.64 1.85
N PHE A 291 -1.70 -12.90 2.72
CA PHE A 291 -1.89 -13.00 4.17
C PHE A 291 -3.26 -12.50 4.65
N ASN A 292 -3.72 -11.35 4.15
CA ASN A 292 -5.00 -10.79 4.59
C ASN A 292 -6.19 -11.57 4.01
N LEU A 293 -6.10 -12.05 2.78
CA LEU A 293 -7.07 -12.98 2.17
C LEU A 293 -7.15 -14.29 2.96
N ALA A 294 -6.01 -14.85 3.35
CA ALA A 294 -5.99 -16.06 4.17
C ALA A 294 -6.57 -15.84 5.57
N ARG A 295 -6.29 -14.67 6.17
CA ARG A 295 -6.89 -14.26 7.44
C ARG A 295 -8.42 -14.09 7.34
N ALA A 296 -8.92 -13.62 6.21
CA ALA A 296 -10.35 -13.50 5.93
C ALA A 296 -11.01 -14.83 5.52
N GLY A 297 -10.26 -15.93 5.43
CA GLY A 297 -10.77 -17.23 4.97
C GLY A 297 -11.05 -17.31 3.46
N GLN A 298 -10.58 -16.33 2.68
CA GLN A 298 -10.76 -16.26 1.22
C GLN A 298 -9.61 -16.91 0.43
N LEU A 299 -8.56 -17.33 1.12
CA LEU A 299 -7.41 -18.03 0.56
C LEU A 299 -6.88 -19.06 1.58
N ASN A 300 -6.36 -20.19 1.11
CA ASN A 300 -5.76 -21.16 2.02
C ASN A 300 -4.39 -20.65 2.50
N TYR A 301 -4.07 -20.74 3.80
CA TYR A 301 -2.78 -20.34 4.36
C TYR A 301 -1.56 -21.06 3.74
N THR A 302 -1.75 -22.21 3.08
CA THR A 302 -0.70 -22.83 2.28
C THR A 302 -0.14 -21.84 1.23
N VAL A 303 -0.98 -21.01 0.60
CA VAL A 303 -0.55 -20.06 -0.44
C VAL A 303 0.43 -19.01 0.10
N PRO A 304 0.10 -18.16 1.11
CA PRO A 304 1.07 -17.21 1.65
C PRO A 304 2.30 -17.89 2.27
N LEU A 305 2.17 -19.07 2.87
CA LEU A 305 3.31 -19.80 3.43
C LEU A 305 4.26 -20.33 2.36
N GLU A 306 3.75 -20.87 1.25
CA GLU A 306 4.55 -21.28 0.09
C GLU A 306 5.16 -20.06 -0.62
N LEU A 307 4.38 -18.98 -0.77
CA LEU A 307 4.83 -17.72 -1.37
C LEU A 307 6.02 -17.16 -0.60
N THR A 308 5.96 -17.04 0.72
CA THR A 308 7.08 -16.48 1.51
C THR A 308 8.41 -17.26 1.41
N LYS A 309 8.43 -18.49 0.89
CA LYS A 309 9.68 -19.25 0.70
C LYS A 309 10.65 -18.58 -0.27
N TYR A 310 10.16 -17.78 -1.23
CA TYR A 310 11.04 -17.09 -2.17
C TYR A 310 11.89 -16.01 -1.48
N LEU A 311 11.47 -15.50 -0.31
CA LEU A 311 12.13 -14.39 0.38
C LEU A 311 13.61 -14.63 0.63
N LYS A 312 14.06 -15.90 0.77
CA LYS A 312 15.50 -16.23 0.82
C LYS A 312 16.31 -15.61 -0.35
N ASN A 313 15.69 -15.46 -1.52
CA ASN A 313 16.25 -14.87 -2.73
C ASN A 313 15.93 -13.36 -2.89
N GLU A 314 15.11 -12.78 -2.02
CA GLU A 314 14.72 -11.36 -2.08
C GLU A 314 15.82 -10.45 -1.52
N ASN A 315 16.13 -9.39 -2.26
CA ASN A 315 17.21 -8.43 -1.95
C ASN A 315 16.71 -7.02 -1.61
N SER A 316 15.44 -6.73 -1.89
CA SER A 316 14.76 -5.46 -1.61
C SER A 316 14.03 -5.59 -0.28
N THR A 317 14.11 -4.59 0.60
CA THR A 317 13.51 -4.65 1.94
C THR A 317 11.99 -4.59 1.94
N THR A 318 11.39 -4.05 0.87
CA THR A 318 9.96 -3.75 0.80
C THR A 318 9.07 -5.00 0.89
N PRO A 319 9.31 -6.09 0.14
CA PRO A 319 8.55 -7.33 0.35
C PRO A 319 8.76 -7.97 1.73
N TRP A 320 9.94 -7.77 2.34
CA TRP A 320 10.22 -8.24 3.70
C TRP A 320 9.38 -7.52 4.75
N TYR A 321 9.11 -6.21 4.59
CA TYR A 321 8.21 -5.48 5.47
C TYR A 321 6.78 -6.03 5.40
N SER A 322 6.25 -6.29 4.20
CA SER A 322 4.94 -6.92 4.04
C SER A 322 4.90 -8.33 4.67
N ALA A 323 5.98 -9.10 4.56
CA ALA A 323 6.07 -10.42 5.19
C ALA A 323 6.10 -10.33 6.73
N MET A 324 6.87 -9.41 7.28
CA MET A 324 6.93 -9.14 8.71
C MET A 324 5.55 -8.77 9.26
N GLN A 325 4.82 -7.88 8.59
CA GLN A 325 3.45 -7.52 8.95
C GLN A 325 2.49 -8.72 8.84
N GLY A 326 2.57 -9.50 7.76
CA GLY A 326 1.74 -10.69 7.55
C GLY A 326 1.95 -11.76 8.63
N PHE A 327 3.20 -12.04 9.01
CA PHE A 327 3.51 -12.99 10.08
C PHE A 327 3.17 -12.50 11.47
N SER A 328 3.13 -11.18 11.72
CA SER A 328 2.84 -10.62 13.04
C SER A 328 1.54 -11.17 13.64
N TYR A 329 0.47 -11.21 12.84
CA TYR A 329 -0.81 -11.78 13.30
C TYR A 329 -0.70 -13.25 13.68
N LEU A 330 -0.04 -14.06 12.84
CA LEU A 330 0.12 -15.49 13.11
C LEU A 330 0.95 -15.74 14.37
N LEU A 331 2.06 -15.00 14.54
CA LEU A 331 2.91 -15.11 15.72
C LEU A 331 2.19 -14.71 17.01
N GLN A 332 1.27 -13.74 16.94
CA GLN A 332 0.47 -13.32 18.10
C GLN A 332 -0.66 -14.30 18.45
N ARG A 333 -1.24 -15.01 17.47
CA ARG A 333 -2.43 -15.86 17.68
C ARG A 333 -2.12 -17.36 17.81
N MET A 334 -1.06 -17.84 17.17
CA MET A 334 -0.68 -19.25 17.17
C MET A 334 -0.15 -19.83 18.48
N PRO A 335 0.30 -19.07 19.51
CA PRO A 335 0.75 -19.66 20.79
C PRO A 335 -0.26 -20.61 21.46
N ARG A 336 -1.54 -20.55 21.07
CA ARG A 336 -2.59 -21.50 21.46
C ARG A 336 -2.36 -22.94 20.97
N SER A 337 -1.49 -23.15 19.97
CA SER A 337 -1.08 -24.45 19.45
C SER A 337 0.43 -24.60 19.60
N GLU A 338 0.88 -25.26 20.67
CA GLU A 338 2.31 -25.33 21.01
C GLU A 338 3.18 -25.88 19.85
N LYS A 339 2.80 -27.05 19.29
CA LYS A 339 3.54 -27.68 18.19
C LYS A 339 3.52 -26.84 16.91
N GLY A 340 2.38 -26.27 16.57
CA GLY A 340 2.21 -25.43 15.37
C GLY A 340 3.00 -24.13 15.48
N TYR A 341 2.89 -23.46 16.63
CA TYR A 341 3.61 -22.23 16.94
C TYR A 341 5.11 -22.44 16.91
N LYS A 342 5.64 -23.51 17.52
CA LYS A 342 7.08 -23.80 17.49
C LYS A 342 7.61 -23.93 16.06
N LYS A 343 6.89 -24.64 15.18
CA LYS A 343 7.25 -24.78 13.76
C LYS A 343 7.19 -23.44 13.02
N LEU A 344 6.13 -22.68 13.22
CA LEU A 344 5.97 -21.36 12.61
C LEU A 344 7.06 -20.39 13.08
N LYS A 345 7.26 -20.24 14.40
CA LYS A 345 8.29 -19.36 14.97
C LYS A 345 9.67 -19.71 14.45
N THR A 346 10.01 -21.01 14.35
CA THR A 346 11.28 -21.46 13.78
C THR A 346 11.42 -21.03 12.33
N TYR A 347 10.38 -21.23 11.51
CA TYR A 347 10.38 -20.81 10.11
C TYR A 347 10.56 -19.29 9.94
N VAL A 348 9.77 -18.49 10.68
CA VAL A 348 9.84 -17.03 10.61
C VAL A 348 11.16 -16.50 11.18
N SER A 349 11.69 -17.12 12.25
CA SER A 349 13.00 -16.80 12.82
C SER A 349 14.13 -17.02 11.81
N ASN A 350 14.07 -18.11 11.02
CA ASN A 350 15.04 -18.36 9.95
C ASN A 350 14.97 -17.28 8.85
N LEU A 351 13.76 -16.91 8.42
CA LEU A 351 13.55 -15.83 7.46
C LEU A 351 14.09 -14.48 7.97
N ALA A 352 13.78 -14.12 9.22
CA ALA A 352 14.26 -12.91 9.86
C ALA A 352 15.80 -12.87 9.95
N GLY A 353 16.43 -14.01 10.28
CA GLY A 353 17.89 -14.14 10.28
C GLY A 353 18.54 -13.91 8.92
N ILE A 354 17.88 -14.32 7.82
CA ILE A 354 18.39 -14.11 6.45
C ILE A 354 18.46 -12.61 6.13
N ILE A 355 17.35 -11.89 6.30
CA ILE A 355 17.32 -10.45 5.97
C ILE A 355 18.21 -9.64 6.91
N TYR A 356 18.25 -9.98 8.20
CA TYR A 356 19.16 -9.36 9.16
C TYR A 356 20.62 -9.50 8.71
N LYS A 357 21.07 -10.73 8.39
CA LYS A 357 22.45 -10.97 7.95
C LYS A 357 22.79 -10.26 6.63
N LYS A 358 21.85 -10.24 5.66
CA LYS A 358 22.02 -9.50 4.40
C LYS A 358 22.26 -8.01 4.66
N LEU A 359 21.44 -7.39 5.51
CA LEU A 359 21.55 -5.97 5.84
C LEU A 359 22.80 -5.65 6.67
N GLU A 360 23.12 -6.49 7.66
CA GLU A 360 24.37 -6.37 8.41
C GLU A 360 25.58 -6.37 7.48
N THR A 361 25.59 -7.27 6.48
CA THR A 361 26.70 -7.38 5.53
C THR A 361 26.83 -6.11 4.68
N ARG A 362 25.71 -5.52 4.23
CA ARG A 362 25.72 -4.25 3.48
C ARG A 362 26.24 -3.09 4.31
N VAL A 363 25.80 -2.97 5.56
CA VAL A 363 26.28 -1.92 6.47
C VAL A 363 27.77 -2.13 6.78
N ALA A 364 28.19 -3.37 7.04
CA ALA A 364 29.59 -3.72 7.30
C ALA A 364 30.51 -3.48 6.10
N SER A 365 30.00 -3.58 4.86
CA SER A 365 30.74 -3.23 3.64
C SER A 365 30.77 -1.72 3.36
N GLY A 366 30.34 -0.88 4.30
CA GLY A 366 30.40 0.57 4.21
C GLY A 366 29.19 1.24 3.55
N ASN A 367 28.08 0.52 3.30
CA ASN A 367 26.85 1.18 2.85
C ASN A 367 26.28 2.03 4.00
N ASP A 368 26.28 3.34 3.81
CA ASP A 368 25.90 4.31 4.82
C ASP A 368 24.51 4.92 4.59
N GLU A 369 23.77 4.44 3.59
CA GLU A 369 22.43 4.89 3.24
C GLU A 369 21.47 4.76 4.41
N LEU A 370 20.72 5.84 4.67
CA LEU A 370 19.77 5.92 5.79
C LEU A 370 18.71 4.82 5.76
N PHE A 371 18.22 4.45 4.58
CA PHE A 371 17.21 3.40 4.43
C PHE A 371 17.76 2.00 4.72
N VAL A 372 18.99 1.73 4.31
CA VAL A 372 19.65 0.44 4.60
C VAL A 372 19.87 0.31 6.10
N LYS A 373 20.34 1.37 6.77
CA LYS A 373 20.50 1.40 8.23
C LYS A 373 19.17 1.27 8.98
N SER A 374 18.14 2.02 8.56
CA SER A 374 16.82 1.94 9.17
C SER A 374 16.16 0.57 9.00
N ALA A 375 16.36 -0.07 7.85
CA ALA A 375 15.92 -1.44 7.64
C ALA A 375 16.72 -2.42 8.50
N TRP A 376 18.03 -2.24 8.60
CA TRP A 376 18.88 -3.09 9.44
C TRP A 376 18.44 -3.04 10.91
N ASP A 377 18.19 -1.85 11.45
CA ASP A 377 17.61 -1.65 12.78
C ASP A 377 16.30 -2.43 12.93
N THR A 378 15.32 -2.17 12.04
CA THR A 378 13.99 -2.80 12.12
C THR A 378 14.05 -4.33 12.04
N PHE A 379 14.83 -4.87 11.10
CA PHE A 379 14.94 -6.31 10.92
C PHE A 379 15.85 -6.97 11.98
N SER A 380 16.75 -6.23 12.64
CA SER A 380 17.47 -6.72 13.82
C SER A 380 16.51 -6.93 14.99
N LEU A 381 15.64 -5.96 15.28
CA LEU A 381 14.60 -6.09 16.29
C LEU A 381 13.67 -7.27 15.99
N TRP A 382 13.26 -7.43 14.73
CA TRP A 382 12.43 -8.56 14.32
C TRP A 382 13.12 -9.91 14.54
N ALA A 383 14.36 -10.06 14.09
CA ALA A 383 15.11 -11.31 14.23
C ALA A 383 15.42 -11.66 15.70
N CYS A 384 15.84 -10.68 16.49
CA CYS A 384 16.16 -10.87 17.90
C CYS A 384 14.92 -11.17 18.75
N ASN A 385 13.78 -10.52 18.50
CA ASN A 385 12.49 -10.86 19.14
C ASN A 385 11.99 -12.26 18.79
N LEU A 386 12.42 -12.81 17.65
CA LEU A 386 12.16 -14.19 17.24
C LEU A 386 13.20 -15.18 17.77
N GLU A 387 14.06 -14.76 18.72
CA GLU A 387 15.14 -15.55 19.31
C GLU A 387 16.06 -16.16 18.25
N ASN A 388 16.26 -15.46 17.12
CA ASN A 388 17.19 -15.92 16.11
C ASN A 388 18.61 -15.94 16.69
N LYS A 389 19.22 -17.14 16.71
CA LYS A 389 20.51 -17.38 17.35
C LYS A 389 21.61 -16.42 16.89
N TYR A 390 21.70 -16.15 15.59
CA TYR A 390 22.73 -15.26 15.05
C TYR A 390 22.52 -13.80 15.51
N CYS A 391 21.27 -13.32 15.50
CA CYS A 391 20.94 -11.98 15.98
C CYS A 391 21.24 -11.83 17.48
N THR A 392 20.80 -12.79 18.31
CA THR A 392 20.97 -12.71 19.77
C THR A 392 22.44 -12.80 20.20
N GLU A 393 23.25 -13.63 19.53
CA GLU A 393 24.70 -13.68 19.74
C GLU A 393 25.36 -12.35 19.37
N LYS A 394 24.96 -11.73 18.25
CA LYS A 394 25.46 -10.41 17.83
C LYS A 394 25.05 -9.29 18.77
N ALA A 395 23.79 -9.28 19.23
CA ALA A 395 23.31 -8.32 20.21
C ALA A 395 24.12 -8.41 21.52
N LEU A 396 24.41 -9.63 21.99
CA LEU A 396 25.25 -9.84 23.17
C LEU A 396 26.70 -9.38 22.95
N GLU A 397 27.26 -9.59 21.75
CA GLU A 397 28.58 -9.08 21.37
C GLU A 397 28.63 -7.54 21.46
N TYR A 398 27.65 -6.84 20.87
CA TYR A 398 27.53 -5.38 20.95
C TYR A 398 27.32 -4.91 22.39
N PHE A 399 26.49 -5.59 23.17
CA PHE A 399 26.28 -5.27 24.58
C PHE A 399 27.56 -5.40 25.42
N ASN A 400 28.34 -6.46 25.18
CA ASN A 400 29.62 -6.64 25.86
C ASN A 400 30.65 -5.56 25.47
N LYS A 401 30.72 -5.19 24.19
CA LYS A 401 31.53 -4.05 23.72
C LYS A 401 31.12 -2.75 24.42
N TRP A 402 29.82 -2.48 24.50
CA TRP A 402 29.28 -1.31 25.18
C TRP A 402 29.69 -1.25 26.67
N LYS A 403 29.59 -2.37 27.40
CA LYS A 403 30.02 -2.46 28.81
C LYS A 403 31.50 -2.11 29.00
N THR A 404 32.35 -2.36 28.01
CA THR A 404 33.78 -2.01 28.04
C THR A 404 34.07 -0.56 27.62
N GLY A 405 33.04 0.26 27.42
CA GLY A 405 33.16 1.67 27.00
C GLY A 405 33.23 1.88 25.49
N ILE A 406 33.13 0.82 24.68
CA ILE A 406 33.12 0.94 23.21
C ILE A 406 31.76 1.48 22.76
N ARG A 407 31.78 2.58 21.99
CA ARG A 407 30.57 3.17 21.42
C ARG A 407 29.96 2.24 20.36
N ILE A 408 28.67 1.94 20.50
CA ILE A 408 27.89 1.15 19.53
C ILE A 408 27.22 2.09 18.52
N PRO A 409 27.10 1.72 17.24
CA PRO A 409 26.35 2.50 16.26
C PRO A 409 24.92 2.77 16.74
N ALA A 410 24.44 3.99 16.54
CA ALA A 410 23.08 4.37 16.96
C ALA A 410 21.99 3.57 16.24
N ASP A 411 22.28 3.06 15.05
CA ASP A 411 21.35 2.27 14.22
C ASP A 411 21.21 0.80 14.67
N ILE A 412 21.92 0.37 15.73
CA ILE A 412 21.77 -0.97 16.34
C ILE A 412 21.84 -0.95 17.87
N LYS A 413 21.70 0.24 18.45
CA LYS A 413 21.69 0.44 19.90
C LYS A 413 20.29 0.21 20.43
#